data_AF-A0AAD9XP43-F1
#
_entry.id   AF-A0AAD9XP43-F1
#
_cell.length_a   1.000
_cell.length_b   1.000
_cell.length_c   1.000
_cell.angle_alpha   90.00
_cell.angle_beta   90.00
_cell.angle_gamma   90.00
#
_symmetry.space_group_name_H-M   'P 1'
#
loop_
_entity.id
_entity.type
_entity.pdbx_description
1 polymer ?
#
loop_
_entity_poly.entity_id
_entity_poly.type
_entity_poly.pdbx_seq_one_letter_code
_entity_poly.pdbx_strand_id
1 'polypeptide(L)'
;MERLQQSVEGMVMSSRQDKNIVDNMPCFDGLLGMEEFLDWLAAVESIFVDYPEDKKVKLITCKLRGAASSWWHACVRHSKIKIKSWQHMKQLMISRFLPIDYKNTLFRQYLNCCQGDGSVQEYVDEFYRLSARTASYGLQESEYYLIAKFIVGLRDEIRDKISPRSFHPQSTLSDAIRLATLVEQQQIMHESQTSKLG
;
A
#
# COMPACT_ATOMS: atom_id res chain seq x y z
N MET A 1 4.79 30.94 11.12
CA MET A 1 4.11 29.64 10.89
C MET A 1 4.18 28.75 12.13
N GLU A 2 5.35 28.52 12.74
CA GLU A 2 5.49 27.71 13.98
C GLU A 2 4.66 28.17 15.18
N ARG A 3 4.59 29.48 15.46
CA ARG A 3 3.82 30.00 16.61
C ARG A 3 2.30 29.77 16.49
N LEU A 4 1.78 29.72 15.26
CA LEU A 4 0.37 29.40 15.00
C LEU A 4 0.11 27.89 15.12
N GLN A 5 1.08 27.05 14.73
CA GLN A 5 0.99 25.60 14.86
C GLN A 5 0.99 25.18 16.34
N GLN A 6 1.92 25.72 17.15
CA GLN A 6 1.96 25.48 18.60
C GLN A 6 0.69 25.96 19.33
N SER A 7 0.10 27.08 18.89
CA SER A 7 -1.14 27.60 19.48
C SER A 7 -2.38 26.77 19.11
N VAL A 8 -2.39 26.14 17.92
CA VAL A 8 -3.45 25.21 17.50
C VAL A 8 -3.29 23.85 18.18
N GLU A 9 -2.06 23.35 18.28
CA GLU A 9 -1.71 22.12 19.02
C GLU A 9 -2.13 22.21 20.49
N GLY A 10 -1.87 23.34 21.16
CA GLY A 10 -2.29 23.55 22.56
C GLY A 10 -3.81 23.57 22.78
N MET A 11 -4.60 23.86 21.74
CA MET A 11 -6.06 23.97 21.81
C MET A 11 -6.78 22.68 21.38
N VAL A 12 -6.09 21.80 20.66
CA VAL A 12 -6.59 20.49 20.18
C VAL A 12 -6.40 19.40 21.24
N MET A 13 -5.42 19.54 22.13
CA MET A 13 -4.91 18.47 22.99
C MET A 13 -5.47 18.56 24.42
N SER A 14 -6.75 18.22 24.57
CA SER A 14 -7.44 18.30 25.87
C SER A 14 -7.09 17.15 26.83
N SER A 15 -6.47 16.06 26.36
CA SER A 15 -6.14 14.90 27.19
C SER A 15 -4.74 14.34 26.93
N ARG A 16 -4.15 13.66 27.94
CA ARG A 16 -2.85 12.96 27.80
C ARG A 16 -2.87 11.90 26.69
N GLN A 17 -4.02 11.27 26.45
CA GLN A 17 -4.21 10.28 25.39
C GLN A 17 -4.13 10.92 24.00
N ASP A 18 -4.75 12.09 23.82
CA ASP A 18 -4.71 12.83 22.56
C ASP A 18 -3.26 13.25 22.23
N LYS A 19 -2.50 13.67 23.25
CA LYS A 19 -1.07 14.01 23.12
C LYS A 19 -0.22 12.81 22.66
N ASN A 20 -0.38 11.67 23.32
CA ASN A 20 0.37 10.45 22.97
C ASN A 20 0.07 9.98 21.54
N ILE A 21 -1.19 10.07 21.10
CA ILE A 21 -1.58 9.68 19.74
C ILE A 21 -0.92 10.57 18.70
N VAL A 22 -0.94 11.89 18.88
CA VAL A 22 -0.24 12.78 17.95
C VAL A 22 1.24 12.49 18.00
N ASP A 23 1.88 12.36 19.15
CA ASP A 23 3.33 12.11 19.20
C ASP A 23 3.74 10.87 18.37
N ASN A 24 2.92 9.82 18.35
CA ASN A 24 3.14 8.59 17.58
C ASN A 24 2.62 8.64 16.12
N MET A 25 1.84 9.65 15.75
CA MET A 25 1.25 9.74 14.41
C MET A 25 2.25 10.32 13.39
N PRO A 26 2.39 9.71 12.21
CA PRO A 26 3.32 10.21 11.20
C PRO A 26 2.86 11.54 10.60
N CYS A 27 3.81 12.41 10.23
CA CYS A 27 3.50 13.67 9.57
C CYS A 27 3.35 13.49 8.05
N PHE A 28 2.55 14.36 7.42
CA PHE A 28 2.40 14.41 5.97
C PHE A 28 2.62 15.83 5.46
N ASP A 29 3.61 16.00 4.59
CA ASP A 29 4.00 17.30 4.02
C ASP A 29 3.32 17.62 2.68
N GLY A 30 2.66 16.63 2.07
CA GLY A 30 2.01 16.76 0.77
C GLY A 30 2.94 16.57 -0.43
N LEU A 31 4.18 16.13 -0.20
CA LEU A 31 5.20 15.88 -1.22
C LEU A 31 5.58 14.40 -1.35
N LEU A 32 5.01 13.53 -0.52
CA LEU A 32 5.20 12.08 -0.64
C LEU A 32 4.78 11.59 -2.03
N GLY A 33 5.49 10.56 -2.52
CA GLY A 33 5.00 9.77 -3.64
C GLY A 33 3.68 9.08 -3.29
N MET A 34 3.01 8.56 -4.32
CA MET A 34 1.68 7.98 -4.18
C MET A 34 1.66 6.80 -3.19
N GLU A 35 2.69 5.97 -3.21
CA GLU A 35 2.81 4.81 -2.33
C GLU A 35 3.05 5.22 -0.89
N GLU A 36 3.96 6.18 -0.67
CA GLU A 36 4.26 6.70 0.66
C GLU A 36 3.06 7.45 1.26
N PHE A 37 2.25 8.11 0.43
CA PHE A 37 0.98 8.68 0.86
C PHE A 37 -0.01 7.60 1.31
N LEU A 38 -0.11 6.48 0.58
CA LEU A 38 -0.99 5.37 0.97
C LEU A 38 -0.51 4.66 2.22
N ASP A 39 0.80 4.50 2.42
CA ASP A 39 1.37 3.94 3.64
C ASP A 39 1.15 4.85 4.84
N TRP A 40 1.35 6.16 4.66
CA TRP A 40 0.99 7.14 5.67
C TRP A 40 -0.49 7.05 6.04
N LEU A 41 -1.37 6.92 5.03
CA LEU A 41 -2.81 6.81 5.25
C LEU A 41 -3.15 5.54 6.04
N ALA A 42 -2.60 4.39 5.66
CA ALA A 42 -2.79 3.12 6.36
C ALA A 42 -2.30 3.18 7.83
N ALA A 43 -1.15 3.79 8.07
CA ALA A 43 -0.62 3.99 9.43
C ALA A 43 -1.56 4.86 10.29
N VAL A 44 -2.12 5.94 9.72
CA VAL A 44 -3.11 6.77 10.40
C VAL A 44 -4.41 6.01 10.66
N GLU A 45 -4.89 5.21 9.70
CA GLU A 45 -6.10 4.40 9.87
C GLU A 45 -5.95 3.36 10.99
N SER A 46 -4.77 2.73 11.11
CA SER A 46 -4.46 1.81 12.20
C SER A 46 -4.55 2.46 13.58
N ILE A 47 -4.12 3.72 13.72
CA ILE A 47 -4.23 4.50 14.96
C ILE A 47 -5.70 4.83 15.28
N PHE A 48 -6.54 4.99 14.24
CA PHE A 48 -7.92 5.44 14.37
C PHE A 48 -8.96 4.34 14.59
N VAL A 49 -8.57 3.06 14.61
CA VAL A 49 -9.48 1.91 14.77
C VAL A 49 -10.38 2.08 16.00
N ASP A 50 -9.81 2.41 17.15
CA ASP A 50 -10.54 2.54 18.43
C ASP A 50 -10.60 3.99 18.93
N TYR A 51 -10.55 4.97 18.03
CA TYR A 51 -10.48 6.40 18.39
C TYR A 51 -11.79 7.17 18.11
N PRO A 52 -12.22 8.11 18.97
CA PRO A 52 -13.44 8.87 18.76
C PRO A 52 -13.46 9.69 17.47
N GLU A 53 -14.50 9.51 16.65
CA GLU A 53 -14.62 10.11 15.31
C GLU A 53 -14.59 11.65 15.32
N ASP A 54 -15.21 12.26 16.34
CA ASP A 54 -15.29 13.71 16.52
C ASP A 54 -13.93 14.38 16.79
N LYS A 55 -12.91 13.58 17.15
CA LYS A 55 -11.54 14.05 17.41
C LYS A 55 -10.57 13.82 16.26
N LYS A 56 -10.80 12.81 15.41
CA LYS A 56 -9.84 12.38 14.36
C LYS A 56 -9.38 13.52 13.43
N VAL A 57 -10.33 14.31 12.92
CA VAL A 57 -10.04 15.44 12.01
C VAL A 57 -9.15 16.49 12.70
N LYS A 58 -9.36 16.76 13.99
CA LYS A 58 -8.52 17.72 14.72
C LYS A 58 -7.10 17.22 14.90
N LEU A 59 -6.92 15.93 15.21
CA LEU A 59 -5.57 15.37 15.37
C LEU A 59 -4.78 15.36 14.06
N ILE A 60 -5.41 14.87 12.99
CA ILE A 60 -4.69 14.72 11.72
C ILE A 60 -4.27 16.07 11.13
N THR A 61 -5.06 17.12 11.36
CA THR A 61 -4.71 18.47 10.90
C THR A 61 -3.49 19.06 11.58
N CYS A 62 -3.18 18.62 12.81
CA CYS A 62 -1.92 18.96 13.48
C CYS A 62 -0.70 18.27 12.84
N LYS A 63 -0.92 17.15 12.13
CA LYS A 63 0.12 16.38 11.44
C LYS A 63 0.33 16.75 9.98
N LEU A 64 -0.51 17.62 9.44
CA LEU A 64 -0.28 18.18 8.11
C LEU A 64 0.79 19.28 8.18
N ARG A 65 1.76 19.20 7.27
CA ARG A 65 2.84 20.17 7.12
C ARG A 65 2.91 20.64 5.67
N GLY A 66 3.73 21.65 5.39
CA GLY A 66 4.05 22.07 4.03
C GLY A 66 2.85 22.27 3.10
N ALA A 67 2.89 21.59 1.95
CA ALA A 67 1.87 21.65 0.92
C ALA A 67 0.53 21.07 1.39
N ALA A 68 0.54 20.00 2.20
CA ALA A 68 -0.68 19.40 2.74
C ALA A 68 -1.43 20.34 3.70
N SER A 69 -0.71 21.03 4.59
CA SER A 69 -1.31 22.03 5.48
C SER A 69 -1.91 23.21 4.71
N SER A 70 -1.19 23.67 3.69
CA SER A 70 -1.65 24.77 2.81
C SER A 70 -2.93 24.39 2.07
N TRP A 71 -2.98 23.18 1.50
CA TRP A 71 -4.16 22.63 0.86
C TRP A 71 -5.33 22.52 1.82
N TRP A 72 -5.12 21.96 3.02
CA TRP A 72 -6.17 21.83 4.03
C TRP A 72 -6.82 23.16 4.38
N HIS A 73 -6.00 24.18 4.64
CA HIS A 73 -6.50 25.52 4.94
C HIS A 73 -7.26 26.15 3.77
N ALA A 74 -6.80 25.95 2.53
CA ALA A 74 -7.51 26.41 1.34
C ALA A 74 -8.86 25.70 1.20
N CYS A 75 -8.89 24.37 1.36
CA CYS A 75 -10.12 23.58 1.34
C CYS A 75 -11.12 24.09 2.37
N VAL A 76 -10.76 24.17 3.65
CA VAL A 76 -11.70 24.56 4.71
C VAL A 76 -12.17 26.01 4.57
N ARG A 77 -11.27 26.95 4.20
CA ARG A 77 -11.63 28.37 4.11
C ARG A 77 -12.45 28.73 2.87
N HIS A 78 -12.15 28.14 1.71
CA HIS A 78 -12.75 28.58 0.44
C HIS A 78 -14.03 27.81 0.10
N SER A 79 -14.15 26.56 0.53
CA SER A 79 -15.24 25.70 0.06
C SER A 79 -16.51 25.74 0.92
N LYS A 80 -16.48 26.38 2.10
CA LYS A 80 -17.51 26.25 3.16
C LYS A 80 -17.83 24.77 3.52
N ILE A 81 -17.01 23.80 3.09
CA ILE A 81 -17.24 22.38 3.33
C ILE A 81 -17.00 22.12 4.82
N LYS A 82 -18.04 21.68 5.52
CA LYS A 82 -17.93 21.20 6.90
C LYS A 82 -17.43 19.76 6.86
N ILE A 83 -16.13 19.57 7.00
CA ILE A 83 -15.52 18.25 7.12
C ILE A 83 -15.70 17.78 8.57
N LYS A 84 -16.67 16.88 8.77
CA LYS A 84 -17.07 16.41 10.12
C LYS A 84 -16.58 15.01 10.47
N SER A 85 -16.04 14.28 9.51
CA SER A 85 -15.55 12.91 9.70
C SER A 85 -14.19 12.72 9.05
N TRP A 86 -13.43 11.79 9.61
CA TRP A 86 -12.18 11.32 9.02
C TRP A 86 -12.43 10.74 7.63
N GLN A 87 -13.51 9.99 7.45
CA GLN A 87 -13.85 9.39 6.16
C GLN A 87 -14.01 10.44 5.04
N HIS A 88 -14.67 11.57 5.32
CA HIS A 88 -14.81 12.65 4.36
C HIS A 88 -13.46 13.33 4.08
N MET A 89 -12.65 13.57 5.11
CA MET A 89 -11.29 14.11 4.94
C MET A 89 -10.42 13.18 4.08
N LYS A 90 -10.45 11.88 4.35
CA LYS A 90 -9.73 10.84 3.62
C LYS A 90 -10.07 10.86 2.13
N GLN A 91 -11.35 10.94 1.77
CA GLN A 91 -11.78 11.05 0.37
C GLN A 91 -11.21 12.28 -0.34
N LEU A 92 -11.20 13.44 0.34
CA LEU A 92 -10.63 14.67 -0.20
C LEU A 92 -9.11 14.57 -0.37
N MET A 93 -8.42 13.92 0.58
CA MET A 93 -6.97 13.68 0.47
C MET A 93 -6.65 12.73 -0.68
N ILE A 94 -7.36 11.62 -0.80
CA ILE A 94 -7.24 10.69 -1.93
C ILE A 94 -7.44 11.42 -3.26
N SER A 95 -8.50 12.22 -3.39
CA SER A 95 -8.77 13.00 -4.61
C SER A 95 -7.73 14.07 -4.92
N ARG A 96 -6.98 14.53 -3.91
CA ARG A 96 -5.97 15.58 -4.08
C ARG A 96 -4.60 15.02 -4.42
N PHE A 97 -4.20 13.94 -3.74
CA PHE A 97 -2.83 13.43 -3.75
C PHE A 97 -2.65 12.18 -4.59
N LEU A 98 -3.72 11.55 -5.07
CA LEU A 98 -3.67 10.49 -6.07
C LEU A 98 -4.17 10.98 -7.43
N PRO A 99 -3.59 10.49 -8.55
CA PRO A 99 -4.17 10.62 -9.87
C PRO A 99 -5.59 10.08 -9.94
N ILE A 100 -6.43 10.69 -10.77
CA ILE A 100 -7.84 10.31 -10.98
C ILE A 100 -7.96 8.84 -11.43
N ASP A 101 -6.99 8.37 -12.20
CA ASP A 101 -6.92 7.02 -12.75
C ASP A 101 -6.06 6.06 -11.91
N TYR A 102 -5.59 6.46 -10.72
CA TYR A 102 -4.69 5.64 -9.91
C TYR A 102 -5.23 4.22 -9.69
N LYS A 103 -6.52 4.09 -9.36
CA LYS A 103 -7.17 2.78 -9.21
C LYS A 103 -7.07 1.93 -10.47
N ASN A 104 -7.27 2.52 -11.65
CA ASN A 104 -7.15 1.82 -12.92
C ASN A 104 -5.70 1.45 -13.24
N THR A 105 -4.76 2.35 -12.96
CA THR A 105 -3.32 2.12 -13.13
C THR A 105 -2.85 0.98 -12.24
N LEU A 106 -3.27 0.96 -10.98
CA LEU A 106 -2.95 -0.10 -10.03
C LEU A 106 -3.51 -1.46 -10.49
N PHE A 107 -4.76 -1.52 -10.96
CA PHE A 107 -5.30 -2.76 -11.53
C PHE A 107 -4.54 -3.22 -12.77
N ARG A 108 -4.15 -2.30 -13.65
CA ARG A 108 -3.35 -2.64 -14.85
C ARG A 108 -1.97 -3.17 -14.46
N GLN A 109 -1.32 -2.57 -13.47
CA GLN A 109 -0.05 -3.07 -12.94
C GLN A 109 -0.23 -4.48 -12.38
N TYR A 110 -1.28 -4.70 -11.59
CA TYR A 110 -1.55 -6.01 -11.00
C TYR A 110 -1.90 -7.09 -12.04
N LEU A 111 -2.69 -6.75 -13.05
CA LEU A 111 -3.03 -7.67 -14.15
C LEU A 111 -1.82 -8.04 -15.00
N ASN A 112 -0.89 -7.10 -15.20
CA ASN A 112 0.33 -7.31 -15.98
C ASN A 112 1.54 -7.67 -15.10
N CYS A 113 1.31 -8.01 -13.83
CA CYS A 113 2.39 -8.33 -12.90
C CYS A 113 3.03 -9.67 -13.31
N CYS A 114 4.26 -9.61 -13.78
CA CYS A 114 5.04 -10.76 -14.20
C CYS A 114 6.48 -10.66 -13.67
N GLN A 115 7.17 -11.79 -13.64
CA GLN A 115 8.52 -11.91 -13.13
C GLN A 115 9.54 -11.12 -13.97
N GLY A 116 9.34 -11.04 -15.28
CA GLY A 116 10.30 -10.42 -16.20
C GLY A 116 11.69 -11.05 -16.07
N ASP A 117 12.74 -10.23 -16.09
CA ASP A 117 14.13 -10.69 -15.94
C ASP A 117 14.58 -10.78 -14.45
N GLY A 118 13.71 -10.44 -13.50
CA GLY A 118 13.98 -10.42 -12.06
C GLY A 118 13.76 -11.78 -11.38
N SER A 119 14.34 -11.94 -10.19
CA SER A 119 14.21 -13.17 -9.40
C SER A 119 12.74 -13.50 -9.05
N VAL A 120 12.45 -14.76 -8.74
CA VAL A 120 11.13 -15.15 -8.22
C VAL A 120 10.82 -14.35 -6.95
N GLN A 121 11.81 -14.04 -6.11
CA GLN A 121 11.58 -13.26 -4.90
C GLN A 121 11.13 -11.82 -5.20
N GLU A 122 11.78 -11.13 -6.13
CA GLU A 122 11.38 -9.78 -6.54
C GLU A 122 9.96 -9.77 -7.13
N TYR A 123 9.62 -10.80 -7.90
CA TYR A 123 8.27 -10.98 -8.42
C TYR A 123 7.24 -11.18 -7.31
N VAL A 124 7.56 -12.03 -6.33
CA VAL A 124 6.69 -12.32 -5.18
C VAL A 124 6.41 -11.05 -4.38
N ASP A 125 7.45 -10.25 -4.11
CA ASP A 125 7.32 -9.01 -3.35
C ASP A 125 6.39 -8.02 -4.07
N GLU A 126 6.57 -7.86 -5.39
CA GLU A 126 5.71 -6.99 -6.21
C GLU A 126 4.28 -7.52 -6.33
N PHE A 127 4.10 -8.83 -6.50
CA PHE A 127 2.79 -9.48 -6.56
C PHE A 127 2.00 -9.27 -5.27
N TYR A 128 2.62 -9.50 -4.10
CA TYR A 128 1.99 -9.24 -2.82
C TYR A 128 1.68 -7.77 -2.60
N ARG A 129 2.61 -6.87 -2.98
CA ARG A 129 2.40 -5.42 -2.88
C ARG A 129 1.17 -4.99 -3.68
N LEU A 130 1.06 -5.39 -4.94
CA LEU A 130 -0.07 -5.06 -5.82
C LEU A 130 -1.37 -5.72 -5.37
N SER A 131 -1.32 -6.97 -4.92
CA SER A 131 -2.48 -7.68 -4.37
C SER A 131 -3.04 -6.97 -3.12
N ALA A 132 -2.18 -6.63 -2.15
CA ALA A 132 -2.59 -5.92 -0.94
C ALA A 132 -3.18 -4.53 -1.24
N ARG A 133 -2.58 -3.79 -2.18
CA ARG A 133 -3.08 -2.47 -2.60
C ARG A 133 -4.42 -2.58 -3.30
N THR A 134 -4.60 -3.51 -4.23
CA THR A 134 -5.88 -3.70 -4.92
C THR A 134 -6.99 -4.20 -4.00
N ALA A 135 -6.65 -4.99 -2.97
CA ALA A 135 -7.58 -5.41 -1.93
C ALA A 135 -8.18 -4.24 -1.14
N SER A 136 -7.41 -3.17 -0.91
CA SER A 136 -7.92 -1.93 -0.27
C SER A 136 -9.02 -1.22 -1.08
N TYR A 137 -9.09 -1.50 -2.39
CA TYR A 137 -10.14 -1.01 -3.29
C TYR A 137 -11.28 -2.01 -3.52
N GLY A 138 -11.33 -3.08 -2.72
CA GLY A 138 -12.39 -4.08 -2.73
C GLY A 138 -12.17 -5.26 -3.68
N LEU A 139 -10.98 -5.42 -4.25
CA LEU A 139 -10.66 -6.61 -5.03
C LEU A 139 -10.34 -7.77 -4.07
N GLN A 140 -11.25 -8.73 -3.98
CA GLN A 140 -11.06 -9.94 -3.18
C GLN A 140 -11.00 -11.12 -4.14
N GLU A 141 -9.86 -11.80 -4.16
CA GLU A 141 -9.63 -12.97 -5.03
C GLU A 141 -9.50 -14.22 -4.17
N SER A 142 -9.96 -15.36 -4.69
CA SER A 142 -9.72 -16.63 -4.01
C SER A 142 -8.27 -17.06 -4.17
N GLU A 143 -7.76 -17.86 -3.23
CA GLU A 143 -6.43 -18.48 -3.31
C GLU A 143 -6.20 -19.17 -4.66
N TYR A 144 -7.21 -19.87 -5.19
CA TYR A 144 -7.12 -20.52 -6.50
C TYR A 144 -6.81 -19.52 -7.64
N TYR A 145 -7.49 -18.36 -7.65
CA TYR A 145 -7.23 -17.33 -8.66
C TYR A 145 -5.86 -16.66 -8.45
N LEU A 146 -5.44 -16.46 -7.20
CA LEU A 146 -4.11 -15.93 -6.88
C LEU A 146 -3.01 -16.86 -7.39
N ILE A 147 -3.12 -18.16 -7.13
CA ILE A 147 -2.18 -19.17 -7.64
C ILE A 147 -2.13 -19.16 -9.16
N ALA A 148 -3.29 -19.20 -9.83
CA ALA A 148 -3.35 -19.21 -11.29
C ALA A 148 -2.69 -17.97 -11.89
N LYS A 149 -2.96 -16.77 -11.33
CA LYS A 149 -2.36 -15.52 -11.79
C LYS A 149 -0.86 -15.49 -11.56
N PHE A 150 -0.41 -15.92 -10.37
CA PHE A 150 1.01 -16.00 -10.04
C PHE A 150 1.76 -16.91 -11.00
N ILE A 151 1.23 -18.10 -11.29
CA ILE A 151 1.88 -19.05 -12.23
C ILE A 151 1.95 -18.49 -13.64
N VAL A 152 0.89 -17.81 -14.11
CA VAL A 152 0.88 -17.20 -15.45
C VAL A 152 1.94 -16.10 -15.58
N GLY A 153 2.21 -15.35 -14.50
CA GLY A 153 3.22 -14.29 -14.50
C GLY A 153 4.66 -14.77 -14.28
N LEU A 154 4.90 -16.04 -13.94
CA LEU A 154 6.25 -16.61 -13.90
C LEU A 154 6.86 -16.67 -15.29
N ARG A 155 8.19 -16.61 -15.36
CA ARG A 155 8.94 -16.86 -16.60
C ARG A 155 8.66 -18.26 -17.15
N ASP A 156 8.68 -18.38 -18.47
CA ASP A 156 8.33 -19.61 -19.19
C ASP A 156 9.15 -20.81 -18.71
N GLU A 157 10.45 -20.62 -18.45
CA GLU A 157 11.37 -21.69 -18.02
C GLU A 157 10.98 -22.28 -16.65
N ILE A 158 10.41 -21.46 -15.77
CA ILE A 158 9.94 -21.86 -14.44
C ILE A 158 8.52 -22.39 -14.55
N ARG A 159 7.65 -21.66 -15.26
CA ARG A 159 6.24 -22.00 -15.46
C ARG A 159 6.06 -23.38 -16.09
N ASP A 160 6.88 -23.73 -17.07
CA ASP A 160 6.82 -25.03 -17.75
C ASP A 160 7.17 -26.21 -16.83
N LYS A 161 7.93 -25.96 -15.75
CA LYS A 161 8.23 -26.95 -14.71
C LYS A 161 7.13 -27.04 -13.66
N ILE A 162 6.27 -26.02 -13.56
CA ILE A 162 5.20 -25.91 -12.58
C ILE A 162 3.87 -26.14 -13.28
N SER A 163 3.44 -27.40 -13.31
CA SER A 163 2.13 -27.74 -13.87
C SER A 163 1.02 -27.12 -13.00
N PRO A 164 0.08 -26.33 -13.58
CA PRO A 164 -1.08 -25.83 -12.84
C PRO A 164 -1.94 -26.96 -12.24
N ARG A 165 -1.86 -28.18 -12.81
CA ARG A 165 -2.53 -29.39 -12.29
C ARG A 165 -1.92 -29.93 -10.99
N SER A 166 -0.75 -29.43 -10.58
CA SER A 166 -0.11 -29.80 -9.33
C SER A 166 -0.74 -29.10 -8.12
N PHE A 167 -1.63 -28.13 -8.34
CA PHE A 167 -2.33 -27.42 -7.28
C PHE A 167 -3.73 -27.98 -7.08
N HIS A 168 -4.04 -28.32 -5.84
CA HIS A 168 -5.35 -28.79 -5.41
C HIS A 168 -6.19 -27.61 -4.90
N PRO A 169 -7.52 -27.78 -4.73
CA PRO A 169 -8.37 -26.72 -4.18
C PRO A 169 -7.96 -26.20 -2.79
N GLN A 170 -7.14 -26.95 -2.04
CA GLN A 170 -6.59 -26.56 -0.74
C GLN A 170 -5.17 -25.98 -0.81
N SER A 171 -4.57 -25.94 -1.99
CA SER A 171 -3.27 -25.32 -2.18
C SER A 171 -3.34 -23.83 -1.91
N THR A 172 -2.23 -23.30 -1.43
CA THR A 172 -2.08 -21.87 -1.11
C THR A 172 -1.12 -21.20 -2.09
N LEU A 173 -1.19 -19.88 -2.18
CA LEU A 173 -0.20 -19.10 -2.93
C LEU A 173 1.23 -19.38 -2.45
N SER A 174 1.42 -19.58 -1.14
CA SER A 174 2.70 -19.96 -0.55
C SER A 174 3.26 -21.27 -1.09
N ASP A 175 2.42 -22.25 -1.41
CA ASP A 175 2.86 -23.50 -2.04
C ASP A 175 3.42 -23.26 -3.44
N ALA A 176 2.75 -22.39 -4.22
CA ALA A 176 3.19 -22.04 -5.56
C ALA A 176 4.50 -21.27 -5.54
N ILE A 177 4.64 -20.31 -4.62
CA ILE A 177 5.87 -19.51 -4.43
C ILE A 177 7.05 -20.41 -4.07
N ARG A 178 6.84 -21.34 -3.12
CA ARG A 178 7.89 -22.28 -2.71
C ARG A 178 8.36 -23.14 -3.88
N LEU A 179 7.44 -23.64 -4.70
CA LEU A 179 7.79 -24.43 -5.88
C LEU A 179 8.54 -23.60 -6.92
N ALA A 180 8.09 -22.37 -7.21
CA ALA A 180 8.79 -21.45 -8.11
C ALA A 180 10.22 -21.15 -7.67
N THR A 181 10.40 -20.87 -6.38
CA THR A 181 11.71 -20.61 -5.79
C THR A 181 12.64 -21.81 -5.91
N LEU A 182 12.13 -23.03 -5.66
CA LEU A 182 12.92 -24.26 -5.81
C LEU A 182 13.37 -24.50 -7.26
N VAL A 183 12.49 -24.25 -8.23
CA VAL A 183 12.82 -24.39 -9.65
C VAL A 183 13.89 -23.38 -10.07
N GLU A 184 13.76 -22.11 -9.67
CA GLU A 184 14.75 -21.07 -9.95
C GLU A 184 16.13 -21.43 -9.36
N GLN A 185 16.18 -21.90 -8.11
CA GLN A 185 17.43 -22.34 -7.48
C GLN A 185 18.10 -23.50 -8.24
N GLN A 186 17.32 -24.45 -8.73
CA GLN A 186 17.84 -25.57 -9.53
C GLN A 186 18.45 -25.09 -10.86
N GLN A 187 17.83 -24.11 -11.50
CA GLN A 187 18.36 -23.51 -12.74
C GLN A 187 19.69 -22.80 -12.49
N ILE A 188 19.76 -21.94 -11.46
CA ILE A 188 20.98 -21.21 -11.08
C ILE A 188 22.13 -22.18 -10.76
N MET A 189 21.85 -23.27 -10.05
CA MET A 189 22.85 -24.30 -9.76
C MET A 189 23.36 -25.00 -11.02
N HIS A 190 22.47 -25.31 -11.97
CA HIS A 190 22.84 -25.98 -13.22
C HIS A 190 23.70 -25.06 -14.11
N GLU A 191 23.34 -23.79 -14.25
CA GLU A 191 24.11 -22.78 -15.02
C GLU A 191 25.51 -22.51 -14.43
N SER A 192 25.61 -22.55 -13.09
CA SER A 192 26.87 -22.40 -12.38
C SER A 192 27.81 -23.59 -12.59
N GLN A 193 27.28 -24.78 -12.87
CA GLN A 193 28.06 -25.98 -13.15
C GLN A 193 28.54 -26.01 -14.61
N THR A 194 27.69 -25.63 -15.56
CA THR A 194 28.05 -25.57 -16.99
C THR A 194 29.10 -24.50 -17.28
N SER A 195 29.04 -23.35 -16.60
CA SER A 195 30.01 -22.26 -16.77
C SER A 195 31.40 -22.56 -16.19
N LYS A 196 31.55 -23.56 -15.32
CA LYS A 196 32.85 -23.98 -14.76
C LYS A 196 33.58 -25.03 -15.62
N LEU A 197 32.89 -25.60 -16.61
CA LEU A 197 33.38 -26.69 -17.46
C LEU A 197 33.78 -26.24 -18.88
N GLY A 198 33.49 -24.98 -19.25
CA GLY A 198 33.88 -24.36 -20.52
C GLY A 198 34.95 -23.30 -20.33
#